data_AF-A0A143BJB4-F1
#
_entry.id   AF-A0A143BJB4-F1
#
_cell.length_a   1.000
_cell.length_b   1.000
_cell.length_c   1.000
_cell.angle_alpha   90.00
_cell.angle_beta   90.00
_cell.angle_gamma   90.00
#
_symmetry.space_group_name_H-M   'P 1'
#
loop_
_entity.id
_entity.type
_entity.pdbx_description
1 polymer ?
#
loop_
_entity_poly.entity_id
_entity_poly.type
_entity_poly.pdbx_seq_one_letter_code
_entity_poly.pdbx_strand_id
1 'polypeptide(L)'
;MAACALTGCSSITETEQNLQKYGAVNFLAKGTSATQASAATTVVFFESIGLQVPNSITQQSDQCIFAPVDTTVQSARGDRAAGTSIGITVAGATRQLPYSATDARYATPDNAPLLYTAGDVAQVSIPGEGTSFPAITGSIKLAEPLALGPLTIPAAGANLSVTWNGTNDPTAAIILQLRYANPATSPVANEQVYCALRDDGSVVIPGGLLTQFLASGPPKRSLTLVRWRTNLVGTNAANLHLTSSIDTTFVFP
;
A
#
# COMPACT_ATOMS: atom_id res chain seq x y z
N MET A 1 -3.05 6.90 6.56
CA MET A 1 -2.99 5.84 5.54
C MET A 1 -2.12 6.37 4.41
N ALA A 2 -0.99 5.71 4.15
CA ALA A 2 -0.16 6.04 3.00
C ALA A 2 -0.88 5.52 1.75
N ALA A 3 -1.46 6.42 0.96
CA ALA A 3 -1.87 6.08 -0.39
C ALA A 3 -0.59 5.77 -1.17
N CYS A 4 -0.49 4.57 -1.75
CA CYS A 4 0.51 4.31 -2.77
C CYS A 4 0.09 5.14 -3.98
N ALA A 5 0.56 6.40 -4.04
CA ALA A 5 0.19 7.32 -5.08
C ALA A 5 0.89 6.89 -6.38
N LEU A 6 0.11 6.33 -7.30
CA LEU A 6 0.51 6.26 -8.71
C LEU A 6 0.51 7.68 -9.24
N THR A 7 1.69 8.31 -9.31
CA THR A 7 1.83 9.62 -9.92
C THR A 7 1.91 9.45 -11.43
N GLY A 8 0.83 9.78 -12.13
CA GLY A 8 0.80 9.99 -13.57
C GLY A 8 0.16 11.35 -13.88
N CYS A 9 0.68 12.06 -14.88
CA CYS A 9 0.12 13.33 -15.33
C CYS A 9 -1.29 13.10 -15.90
N SER A 10 -2.33 13.60 -15.22
CA SER A 10 -3.73 13.45 -15.63
C SER A 10 -4.20 14.45 -16.72
N SER A 11 -3.28 15.26 -17.25
CA SER A 11 -3.59 16.22 -18.32
C SER A 11 -2.46 16.26 -19.35
N ILE A 12 -2.42 15.28 -20.24
CA ILE A 12 -1.61 15.36 -21.45
C ILE A 12 -2.57 15.58 -22.61
N THR A 13 -2.69 16.83 -23.07
CA THR A 13 -3.28 17.17 -24.37
C THR A 13 -2.23 16.94 -25.45
N GLU A 14 -1.84 15.69 -25.70
CA GLU A 14 -0.95 15.36 -26.81
C GLU A 14 -1.66 14.39 -27.75
N THR A 15 -1.94 14.91 -28.92
CA THR A 15 -2.21 14.18 -30.14
C THR A 15 -1.08 13.16 -30.37
N GLU A 16 -1.42 11.87 -30.32
CA GLU A 16 -0.70 10.76 -30.98
C GLU A 16 0.68 10.32 -30.43
N GLN A 17 0.86 10.15 -29.11
CA GLN A 17 1.97 9.33 -28.60
C GLN A 17 1.51 8.26 -27.60
N ASN A 18 1.66 6.98 -28.02
CA ASN A 18 1.57 5.70 -27.29
C ASN A 18 1.13 5.75 -25.81
N LEU A 19 -0.10 6.22 -25.54
CA LEU A 19 -0.72 6.11 -24.24
C LEU A 19 -0.87 4.63 -23.89
N GLN A 20 -0.20 4.20 -22.82
CA GLN A 20 -0.33 2.84 -22.32
C GLN A 20 -1.48 2.77 -21.33
N LYS A 21 -2.26 1.70 -21.43
CA LYS A 21 -3.37 1.43 -20.53
C LYS A 21 -2.86 0.78 -19.26
N TYR A 22 -3.30 1.30 -18.12
CA TYR A 22 -2.94 0.84 -16.79
C TYR A 22 -4.18 0.51 -15.98
N GLY A 23 -4.16 -0.63 -15.32
CA GLY A 23 -5.07 -0.98 -14.24
C GLY A 23 -4.30 -1.01 -12.92
N ALA A 24 -4.89 -0.48 -11.86
CA ALA A 24 -4.35 -0.58 -10.51
C ALA A 24 -5.37 -1.28 -9.61
N VAL A 25 -4.97 -2.41 -9.02
CA VAL A 25 -5.76 -3.21 -8.08
C VAL A 25 -5.08 -3.09 -6.72
N ASN A 26 -5.78 -2.55 -5.74
CA ASN A 26 -5.25 -2.40 -4.38
C ASN A 26 -6.09 -3.20 -3.39
N PHE A 27 -5.48 -4.17 -2.73
CA PHE A 27 -6.00 -4.92 -1.59
C PHE A 27 -5.49 -4.26 -0.30
N LEU A 28 -6.33 -3.44 0.33
CA LEU A 28 -6.02 -2.83 1.61
C LEU A 28 -6.61 -3.67 2.74
N ALA A 29 -5.74 -4.31 3.50
CA ALA A 29 -6.12 -5.24 4.54
C ALA A 29 -5.94 -4.70 5.95
N LYS A 30 -6.76 -5.22 6.85
CA LYS A 30 -6.64 -5.07 8.30
C LYS A 30 -6.56 -6.44 8.94
N GLY A 31 -5.67 -6.59 9.91
CA GLY A 31 -5.62 -7.81 10.74
C GLY A 31 -6.91 -7.94 11.54
N THR A 32 -7.56 -9.10 11.46
CA THR A 32 -8.71 -9.45 12.31
C THR A 32 -8.31 -10.36 13.46
N SER A 33 -7.22 -11.12 13.28
CA SER A 33 -6.56 -11.92 14.31
C SER A 33 -5.08 -12.08 13.98
N ALA A 34 -4.35 -12.89 14.76
CA ALA A 34 -2.95 -13.19 14.49
C ALA A 34 -2.72 -13.95 13.16
N THR A 35 -3.75 -14.64 12.63
CA THR A 35 -3.63 -15.50 11.45
C THR A 35 -4.59 -15.13 10.32
N GLN A 36 -5.51 -14.21 10.56
CA GLN A 36 -6.55 -13.81 9.61
C GLN A 36 -6.54 -12.30 9.38
N ALA A 37 -6.83 -11.91 8.16
CA ALA A 37 -7.02 -10.53 7.76
C ALA A 37 -8.28 -10.38 6.89
N SER A 38 -8.72 -9.14 6.79
CA SER A 38 -9.87 -8.72 6.00
C SER A 38 -9.43 -7.61 5.05
N ALA A 39 -9.61 -7.81 3.75
CA ALA A 39 -9.22 -6.86 2.71
C ALA A 39 -10.43 -6.18 2.07
N ALA A 40 -10.36 -4.85 1.99
CA ALA A 40 -11.15 -4.07 1.04
C ALA A 40 -10.35 -3.93 -0.25
N THR A 41 -11.01 -4.08 -1.40
CA THR A 41 -10.35 -3.95 -2.70
C THR A 41 -10.85 -2.73 -3.45
N THR A 42 -9.95 -2.02 -4.11
CA THR A 42 -10.28 -0.96 -5.07
C THR A 42 -9.55 -1.23 -6.38
N VAL A 43 -10.24 -1.03 -7.50
CA VAL A 43 -9.69 -1.14 -8.85
C VAL A 43 -10.00 0.13 -9.64
N VAL A 44 -8.99 0.68 -10.29
CA VAL A 44 -9.12 1.82 -11.20
C VAL A 44 -8.36 1.54 -12.49
N PHE A 45 -8.83 2.14 -13.59
CA PHE A 45 -8.18 2.07 -14.90
C PHE A 45 -7.94 3.47 -15.44
N PHE A 46 -6.78 3.66 -16.05
CA PHE A 46 -6.34 4.93 -16.61
C PHE A 46 -5.32 4.76 -17.71
N GLU A 47 -5.03 5.83 -18.44
CA GLU A 47 -3.93 5.89 -19.41
C GLU A 47 -2.78 6.74 -18.87
N SER A 48 -1.55 6.33 -19.19
CA SER A 48 -0.35 7.07 -18.76
C SER A 48 0.83 6.78 -19.69
N ILE A 49 1.84 7.63 -19.62
CA ILE A 49 3.13 7.48 -20.32
C ILE A 49 4.23 7.43 -19.27
N GLY A 50 5.14 6.46 -19.39
CA GLY A 50 6.34 6.39 -18.54
C GLY A 50 6.05 6.16 -17.05
N LEU A 51 4.93 5.53 -16.72
CA LEU A 51 4.53 5.28 -15.34
C LEU A 51 5.60 4.44 -14.62
N GLN A 52 6.19 5.00 -13.57
CA GLN A 52 7.02 4.26 -12.64
C GLN A 52 6.14 3.73 -11.52
N VAL A 53 5.98 2.41 -11.50
CA VAL A 53 5.14 1.72 -10.54
C VAL A 53 6.03 1.21 -9.40
N PRO A 54 5.74 1.55 -8.14
CA PRO A 54 6.49 1.02 -7.00
C PRO A 54 6.46 -0.51 -6.99
N ASN A 55 7.61 -1.13 -6.70
CA ASN A 55 7.74 -2.59 -6.70
C ASN A 55 8.45 -3.08 -5.43
N SER A 56 7.75 -3.89 -4.64
CA SER A 56 8.27 -4.54 -3.44
C SER A 56 9.50 -5.43 -3.71
N ILE A 57 9.60 -6.03 -4.90
CA ILE A 57 10.73 -6.89 -5.29
C ILE A 57 12.01 -6.07 -5.48
N THR A 58 11.91 -4.80 -5.89
CA THR A 58 13.09 -3.93 -6.02
C THR A 58 13.46 -3.26 -4.69
N GLN A 59 12.56 -3.27 -3.71
CA GLN A 59 12.78 -2.71 -2.38
C GLN A 59 13.47 -3.74 -1.47
N GLN A 60 14.73 -4.08 -1.78
CA GLN A 60 15.51 -5.09 -1.05
C GLN A 60 16.65 -4.50 -0.21
N SER A 61 16.81 -3.18 -0.23
CA SER A 61 17.76 -2.46 0.63
C SER A 61 17.02 -1.60 1.62
N ASP A 62 17.51 -1.58 2.86
CA ASP A 62 16.99 -0.71 3.90
C ASP A 62 17.44 0.73 3.65
N GLN A 63 16.46 1.61 3.46
CA GLN A 63 16.69 3.04 3.27
C GLN A 63 15.72 3.81 4.15
N CYS A 64 16.23 4.83 4.85
CA CYS A 64 15.44 5.71 5.69
C CYS A 64 15.71 7.17 5.32
N ILE A 65 14.66 7.98 5.28
CA ILE A 65 14.72 9.42 5.02
C ILE A 65 13.80 10.18 5.98
N PHE A 66 14.06 11.47 6.16
CA PHE A 66 13.08 12.38 6.74
C PHE A 66 12.10 12.82 5.66
N ALA A 67 10.81 12.80 5.99
CA ALA A 67 9.76 13.20 5.07
C ALA A 67 8.64 13.93 5.83
N PRO A 68 7.92 14.86 5.18
CA PRO A 68 6.66 15.37 5.71
C PRO A 68 5.63 14.24 5.80
N VAL A 69 4.70 14.37 6.75
CA VAL A 69 3.52 13.51 6.80
C VAL A 69 2.48 14.07 5.84
N ASP A 70 2.13 13.29 4.82
CA ASP A 70 0.96 13.59 4.00
C ASP A 70 -0.32 13.21 4.76
N THR A 71 -1.15 14.22 5.02
CA THR A 71 -2.46 14.08 5.65
C THR A 71 -3.61 14.12 4.64
N THR A 72 -3.30 14.28 3.36
CA THR A 72 -4.29 14.39 2.29
C THR A 72 -4.91 13.03 2.03
N VAL A 73 -6.22 12.92 2.20
CA VAL A 73 -6.96 11.71 1.81
C VAL A 73 -7.46 11.93 0.40
N GLN A 74 -6.90 11.20 -0.55
CA GLN A 74 -7.41 11.15 -1.91
C GLN A 74 -8.13 9.84 -2.16
N SER A 75 -9.32 9.93 -2.73
CA SER A 75 -10.03 8.76 -3.25
C SER A 75 -9.43 8.40 -4.60
N ALA A 76 -8.97 7.16 -4.74
CA ALA A 76 -8.55 6.64 -6.04
C ALA A 76 -9.74 6.72 -7.02
N ARG A 77 -9.50 7.35 -8.17
CA ARG A 77 -10.44 7.47 -9.29
C ARG A 77 -9.69 7.12 -10.57
N GLY A 78 -10.32 6.33 -11.44
CA GLY A 78 -9.86 6.13 -12.81
C GLY A 78 -10.50 7.11 -13.77
N ASP A 79 -10.26 6.91 -15.05
CA ASP A 79 -10.92 7.60 -16.16
C ASP A 79 -11.67 6.64 -17.11
N ARG A 80 -11.51 5.32 -16.89
CA ARG A 80 -11.99 4.27 -17.79
C ARG A 80 -12.67 3.13 -17.03
N ALA A 81 -13.65 2.53 -17.71
CA ALA A 81 -14.22 1.24 -17.34
C ALA A 81 -13.50 0.09 -18.08
N ALA A 82 -13.52 -1.08 -17.47
CA ALA A 82 -12.99 -2.35 -17.98
C ALA A 82 -13.99 -3.51 -17.77
N GLY A 83 -15.28 -3.22 -18.01
CA GLY A 83 -16.41 -4.13 -17.87
C GLY A 83 -17.44 -3.61 -16.87
N THR A 84 -18.60 -4.26 -16.80
CA THR A 84 -19.64 -3.93 -15.80
C THR A 84 -19.23 -4.35 -14.39
N SER A 85 -18.37 -5.36 -14.26
CA SER A 85 -17.82 -5.81 -12.98
C SER A 85 -16.45 -6.50 -13.15
N ILE A 86 -15.67 -6.50 -12.07
CA ILE A 86 -14.38 -7.19 -11.98
C ILE A 86 -14.49 -8.39 -11.04
N GLY A 87 -14.00 -9.55 -11.50
CA GLY A 87 -13.95 -10.77 -10.69
C GLY A 87 -12.71 -10.82 -9.81
N ILE A 88 -12.89 -11.12 -8.53
CA ILE A 88 -11.80 -11.39 -7.59
C ILE A 88 -12.08 -12.71 -6.89
N THR A 89 -11.12 -13.63 -6.90
CA THR A 89 -11.20 -14.90 -6.19
C THR A 89 -10.10 -15.00 -5.15
N VAL A 90 -10.47 -15.25 -3.88
CA VAL A 90 -9.56 -15.47 -2.76
C VAL A 90 -10.02 -16.70 -2.01
N ALA A 91 -9.11 -17.64 -1.72
CA ALA A 91 -9.43 -18.89 -1.02
C ALA A 91 -10.65 -19.64 -1.61
N GLY A 92 -10.81 -19.60 -2.94
CA GLY A 92 -11.93 -20.22 -3.65
C GLY A 92 -13.25 -19.42 -3.64
N ALA A 93 -13.35 -18.35 -2.85
CA ALA A 93 -14.51 -17.47 -2.85
C ALA A 93 -14.36 -16.37 -3.91
N THR A 94 -15.31 -16.32 -4.84
CA THR A 94 -15.35 -15.26 -5.88
C THR A 94 -16.28 -14.12 -5.46
N ARG A 95 -15.84 -12.89 -5.73
CA ARG A 95 -16.59 -11.65 -5.60
C ARG A 95 -16.57 -10.90 -6.91
N GLN A 96 -17.69 -10.25 -7.22
CA GLN A 96 -17.79 -9.31 -8.32
C GLN A 96 -17.78 -7.90 -7.74
N LEU A 97 -16.87 -7.07 -8.22
CA LEU A 97 -16.83 -5.64 -7.89
C LEU A 97 -17.57 -4.89 -9.00
N PRO A 98 -18.74 -4.28 -8.75
CA PRO A 98 -19.44 -3.51 -9.78
C PRO A 98 -18.72 -2.20 -10.07
N TYR A 99 -18.86 -1.70 -11.29
CA TYR A 99 -18.36 -0.36 -11.65
C TYR A 99 -19.25 0.73 -11.03
N SER A 100 -18.64 1.70 -10.33
CA SER A 100 -19.27 2.96 -9.93
C SER A 100 -18.89 4.05 -10.92
N ALA A 101 -19.83 4.51 -11.73
CA ALA A 101 -19.61 5.64 -12.64
C ALA A 101 -19.36 6.95 -11.88
N THR A 102 -20.04 7.15 -10.73
CA THR A 102 -19.87 8.34 -9.86
C THR A 102 -18.45 8.46 -9.31
N ASP A 103 -17.83 7.32 -8.98
CA ASP A 103 -16.49 7.27 -8.40
C ASP A 103 -15.41 6.87 -9.42
N ALA A 104 -15.81 6.55 -10.66
CA ALA A 104 -14.94 6.04 -11.72
C ALA A 104 -14.01 4.90 -11.23
N ARG A 105 -14.57 3.93 -10.48
CA ARG A 105 -13.81 2.83 -9.88
C ARG A 105 -14.67 1.61 -9.61
N TYR A 106 -14.00 0.49 -9.34
CA TYR A 106 -14.61 -0.72 -8.78
C TYR A 106 -14.15 -0.86 -7.34
N ALA A 107 -15.05 -1.20 -6.42
CA ALA A 107 -14.70 -1.37 -5.02
C ALA A 107 -15.51 -2.49 -4.37
N THR A 108 -14.91 -3.12 -3.36
CA THR A 108 -15.65 -4.02 -2.47
C THR A 108 -16.69 -3.21 -1.68
N PRO A 109 -17.95 -3.64 -1.60
CA PRO A 109 -18.93 -3.02 -0.71
C PRO A 109 -18.44 -3.03 0.74
N ASP A 110 -18.67 -1.95 1.49
CA ASP A 110 -18.13 -1.76 2.86
C ASP A 110 -18.49 -2.89 3.85
N ASN A 111 -19.59 -3.58 3.60
CA ASN A 111 -20.11 -4.66 4.45
C ASN A 111 -19.73 -6.07 3.99
N ALA A 112 -18.86 -6.21 2.99
CA ALA A 112 -18.53 -7.51 2.40
C ALA A 112 -17.02 -7.70 2.11
N PRO A 113 -16.13 -7.44 3.09
CA PRO A 113 -14.70 -7.54 2.84
C PRO A 113 -14.26 -8.99 2.58
N LEU A 114 -13.13 -9.14 1.88
CA LEU A 114 -12.54 -10.43 1.57
C LEU A 114 -11.75 -10.94 2.78
N LEU A 115 -12.19 -12.05 3.38
CA LEU A 115 -11.44 -12.71 4.43
C LEU A 115 -10.38 -13.62 3.82
N TYR A 116 -9.19 -13.61 4.41
CA TYR A 116 -8.07 -14.43 3.96
C TYR A 116 -7.10 -14.72 5.11
N THR A 117 -6.23 -15.69 4.89
CA THR A 117 -5.20 -16.16 5.81
C THR A 117 -3.82 -16.08 5.17
N ALA A 118 -2.78 -16.22 5.98
CA ALA A 118 -1.40 -16.20 5.50
C ALA A 118 -1.17 -17.26 4.41
N GLY A 119 -0.61 -16.83 3.27
CA GLY A 119 -0.36 -17.70 2.12
C GLY A 119 -1.43 -17.65 1.03
N ASP A 120 -2.62 -17.07 1.31
CA ASP A 120 -3.66 -16.93 0.30
C ASP A 120 -3.23 -16.04 -0.86
N VAL A 121 -3.69 -16.41 -2.06
CA VAL A 121 -3.47 -15.69 -3.31
C VAL A 121 -4.80 -15.15 -3.81
N ALA A 122 -4.83 -13.87 -4.15
CA ALA A 122 -5.94 -13.28 -4.88
C ALA A 122 -5.72 -13.46 -6.38
N GLN A 123 -6.75 -13.97 -7.06
CA GLN A 123 -6.84 -14.01 -8.52
C GLN A 123 -7.79 -12.91 -8.96
N VAL A 124 -7.37 -12.09 -9.92
CA VAL A 124 -8.12 -10.96 -10.45
C VAL A 124 -8.41 -11.21 -11.92
N SER A 125 -9.66 -11.03 -12.31
CA SER A 125 -10.12 -11.21 -13.69
C SER A 125 -10.82 -9.96 -14.17
N ILE A 126 -10.18 -9.26 -15.09
CA ILE A 126 -10.73 -8.10 -15.79
C ILE A 126 -11.35 -8.60 -17.10
N PRO A 127 -12.67 -8.48 -17.31
CA PRO A 127 -13.32 -8.94 -18.53
C PRO A 127 -12.99 -8.06 -19.75
N GLY A 128 -12.58 -6.81 -19.53
CA GLY A 128 -12.33 -5.83 -20.58
C GLY A 128 -13.60 -5.11 -21.03
N GLU A 129 -13.42 -4.01 -21.77
CA GLU A 129 -14.50 -3.16 -22.29
C GLU A 129 -14.09 -2.59 -23.64
N GLY A 130 -14.50 -3.25 -24.74
CA GLY A 130 -14.23 -2.80 -26.10
C GLY A 130 -12.80 -2.30 -26.32
N THR A 131 -12.66 -1.06 -26.79
CA THR A 131 -11.36 -0.38 -26.96
C THR A 131 -10.90 0.38 -25.72
N SER A 132 -11.66 0.41 -24.63
CA SER A 132 -11.31 1.13 -23.39
C SER A 132 -10.17 0.42 -22.65
N PHE A 133 -10.36 -0.85 -22.27
CA PHE A 133 -9.35 -1.65 -21.58
C PHE A 133 -9.46 -3.13 -21.98
N PRO A 134 -8.36 -3.83 -22.28
CA PRO A 134 -8.41 -5.23 -22.71
C PRO A 134 -8.72 -6.17 -21.54
N ALA A 135 -9.20 -7.38 -21.85
CA ALA A 135 -9.29 -8.44 -20.86
C ALA A 135 -7.90 -8.82 -20.34
N ILE A 136 -7.76 -8.99 -19.04
CA ILE A 136 -6.49 -9.40 -18.41
C ILE A 136 -6.79 -10.12 -17.09
N THR A 137 -6.01 -11.15 -16.80
CA THR A 137 -6.03 -11.83 -15.51
C THR A 137 -4.68 -11.65 -14.82
N GLY A 138 -4.70 -11.57 -13.50
CA GLY A 138 -3.48 -11.42 -12.71
C GLY A 138 -3.67 -12.05 -11.33
N SER A 139 -2.56 -12.33 -10.66
CA SER A 139 -2.59 -12.90 -9.31
C SER A 139 -1.60 -12.21 -8.40
N ILE A 140 -1.90 -12.18 -7.11
CA ILE A 140 -0.99 -11.64 -6.11
C ILE A 140 -1.15 -12.41 -4.79
N LYS A 141 -0.03 -12.76 -4.16
CA LYS A 141 -0.03 -13.25 -2.79
C LYS A 141 -0.45 -12.11 -1.86
N LEU A 142 -1.45 -12.35 -1.02
CA LEU A 142 -1.96 -11.32 -0.11
C LEU A 142 -0.98 -11.10 1.05
N ALA A 143 -0.85 -9.84 1.48
CA ALA A 143 0.05 -9.47 2.56
C ALA A 143 -0.39 -10.10 3.88
N GLU A 144 0.51 -10.82 4.54
CA GLU A 144 0.22 -11.56 5.77
C GLU A 144 0.12 -10.64 6.99
N PRO A 145 -0.75 -10.94 7.98
CA PRO A 145 -0.87 -10.19 9.22
C PRO A 145 0.48 -9.81 9.84
N LEU A 146 0.60 -8.54 10.20
CA LEU A 146 1.82 -7.98 10.77
C LEU A 146 1.69 -7.88 12.29
N ALA A 147 2.65 -8.45 12.99
CA ALA A 147 2.74 -8.42 14.45
C ALA A 147 4.01 -7.66 14.86
N LEU A 148 3.83 -6.54 15.53
CA LEU A 148 4.90 -5.75 16.11
C LEU A 148 5.45 -6.43 17.38
N GLY A 149 6.77 -6.42 17.52
CA GLY A 149 7.43 -6.72 18.79
C GLY A 149 7.22 -5.60 19.82
N PRO A 150 7.66 -5.82 21.08
CA PRO A 150 7.58 -4.80 22.11
C PRO A 150 8.36 -3.54 21.72
N LEU A 151 7.72 -2.38 21.88
CA LEU A 151 8.33 -1.07 21.61
C LEU A 151 8.33 -0.23 22.88
N THR A 152 9.44 0.45 23.15
CA THR A 152 9.59 1.42 24.22
C THR A 152 10.24 2.69 23.68
N ILE A 153 10.02 3.82 24.35
CA ILE A 153 10.70 5.07 24.01
C ILE A 153 12.18 4.91 24.38
N PRO A 154 13.12 5.11 23.44
CA PRO A 154 14.54 5.00 23.74
C PRO A 154 15.02 6.20 24.56
N ALA A 155 16.11 6.01 25.31
CA ALA A 155 16.81 7.12 25.94
C ALA A 155 17.40 8.07 24.86
N ALA A 156 17.68 9.32 25.24
CA ALA A 156 18.32 10.28 24.33
C ALA A 156 19.65 9.73 23.79
N GLY A 157 19.81 9.74 22.47
CA GLY A 157 20.99 9.21 21.78
C GLY A 157 21.02 7.69 21.61
N ALA A 158 20.11 6.95 22.24
CA ALA A 158 19.98 5.51 22.05
C ALA A 158 19.20 5.18 20.76
N ASN A 159 19.50 4.02 20.17
CA ASN A 159 18.81 3.55 18.98
C ASN A 159 17.40 3.04 19.33
N LEU A 160 16.47 3.15 18.38
CA LEU A 160 15.17 2.48 18.45
C LEU A 160 15.26 1.17 17.65
N SER A 161 15.24 0.05 18.35
CA SER A 161 15.11 -1.28 17.73
C SER A 161 13.64 -1.59 17.50
N VAL A 162 13.28 -1.90 16.25
CA VAL A 162 11.93 -2.27 15.85
C VAL A 162 11.99 -3.70 15.32
N THR A 163 11.11 -4.56 15.82
CA THR A 163 11.02 -5.96 15.38
C THR A 163 9.59 -6.31 14.99
N TRP A 164 9.44 -7.27 14.09
CA TRP A 164 8.15 -7.80 13.66
C TRP A 164 8.27 -9.26 13.22
N ASN A 165 7.15 -9.90 12.93
CA ASN A 165 7.10 -11.25 12.36
C ASN A 165 7.53 -11.27 10.87
N GLY A 166 8.82 -11.09 10.59
CA GLY A 166 9.38 -11.10 9.24
C GLY A 166 9.04 -12.38 8.45
N THR A 167 8.87 -12.26 7.14
CA THR A 167 8.53 -13.41 6.26
C THR A 167 9.74 -13.96 5.51
N ASN A 168 10.80 -13.16 5.34
CA ASN A 168 11.94 -13.44 4.45
C ASN A 168 11.54 -13.77 2.99
N ASP A 169 10.31 -13.44 2.61
CA ASP A 169 9.79 -13.62 1.26
C ASP A 169 10.31 -12.49 0.36
N PRO A 170 11.05 -12.78 -0.72
CA PRO A 170 11.65 -11.75 -1.57
C PRO A 170 10.61 -10.92 -2.34
N THR A 171 9.33 -11.32 -2.33
CA THR A 171 8.25 -10.55 -2.97
C THR A 171 7.47 -9.68 -1.97
N ALA A 172 7.97 -9.55 -0.73
CA ALA A 172 7.41 -8.68 0.29
C ALA A 172 8.43 -7.62 0.71
N ALA A 173 7.92 -6.44 1.04
CA ALA A 173 8.70 -5.37 1.63
C ALA A 173 7.93 -4.73 2.79
N ILE A 174 8.66 -3.98 3.60
CA ILE A 174 8.12 -3.25 4.74
C ILE A 174 8.28 -1.75 4.50
N ILE A 175 7.23 -0.98 4.80
CA ILE A 175 7.32 0.46 4.95
C ILE A 175 7.18 0.76 6.43
N LEU A 176 8.16 1.46 7.00
CA LEU A 176 8.12 1.98 8.36
C LEU A 176 7.88 3.48 8.32
N GLN A 177 6.94 3.96 9.14
CA GLN A 177 6.65 5.38 9.32
C GLN A 177 6.71 5.70 10.82
N LEU A 178 7.80 6.33 11.26
CA LEU A 178 7.92 6.86 12.61
C LEU A 178 7.51 8.32 12.61
N ARG A 179 6.27 8.60 12.96
CA ARG A 179 5.65 9.93 12.89
C ARG A 179 5.82 10.68 14.21
N TYR A 180 6.03 11.99 14.11
CA TYR A 180 6.17 12.90 15.24
C TYR A 180 5.82 14.34 14.85
N ALA A 181 5.66 15.19 15.85
CA ALA A 181 5.46 16.62 15.68
C ALA A 181 6.79 17.37 15.69
N ASN A 182 7.07 18.16 14.64
CA ASN A 182 8.20 19.08 14.57
C ASN A 182 7.74 20.46 14.01
N PRO A 183 7.85 21.57 14.77
CA PRO A 183 8.35 21.63 16.15
C PRO A 183 7.44 20.84 17.11
N ALA A 184 7.95 20.48 18.28
CA ALA A 184 7.21 19.70 19.29
C ALA A 184 5.86 20.34 19.70
N THR A 185 5.74 21.66 19.54
CA THR A 185 4.51 22.44 19.78
C THR A 185 3.46 22.28 18.69
N SER A 186 3.80 21.71 17.52
CA SER A 186 2.84 21.45 16.44
C SER A 186 1.67 20.62 16.96
N PRO A 187 0.40 20.97 16.65
CA PRO A 187 -0.76 20.25 17.14
C PRO A 187 -0.87 18.83 16.54
N VAL A 188 -0.16 18.54 15.46
CA VAL A 188 -0.24 17.28 14.69
C VAL A 188 1.15 16.68 14.44
N ALA A 189 1.18 15.38 14.17
CA ALA A 189 2.36 14.69 13.67
C ALA A 189 2.57 15.04 12.18
N ASN A 190 3.46 15.99 11.91
CA ASN A 190 3.69 16.56 10.58
C ASN A 190 5.01 16.12 9.94
N GLU A 191 5.86 15.41 10.66
CA GLU A 191 7.12 14.86 10.16
C GLU A 191 7.23 13.38 10.49
N GLN A 192 8.02 12.65 9.70
CA GLN A 192 8.28 11.25 9.91
C GLN A 192 9.70 10.85 9.50
N VAL A 193 10.23 9.82 10.16
CA VAL A 193 11.23 8.95 9.54
C VAL A 193 10.47 7.93 8.70
N TYR A 194 10.66 8.00 7.39
CA TYR A 194 10.11 7.05 6.44
C TYR A 194 11.21 6.08 6.04
N CYS A 195 10.99 4.79 6.26
CA CYS A 195 11.89 3.77 5.78
C CYS A 195 11.20 2.79 4.84
N ALA A 196 11.91 2.39 3.81
CA ALA A 196 11.55 1.30 2.93
C ALA A 196 12.57 0.17 3.16
N LEU A 197 12.07 -0.96 3.64
CA LEU A 197 12.85 -2.00 4.30
C LEU A 197 12.55 -3.36 3.69
N ARG A 198 13.51 -4.27 3.81
CA ARG A 198 13.27 -5.69 3.55
C ARG A 198 12.35 -6.27 4.64
N ASP A 199 11.55 -7.29 4.31
CA ASP A 199 10.72 -8.00 5.29
C ASP A 199 11.48 -9.13 6.01
N ASP A 200 12.57 -8.79 6.70
CA ASP A 200 13.45 -9.74 7.41
C ASP A 200 13.22 -9.79 8.93
N GLY A 201 12.36 -8.92 9.47
CA GLY A 201 11.87 -8.98 10.84
C GLY A 201 12.48 -7.97 11.81
N SER A 202 13.45 -7.15 11.39
CA SER A 202 14.01 -6.13 12.27
C SER A 202 14.62 -4.94 11.55
N VAL A 203 14.59 -3.78 12.20
CA VAL A 203 15.39 -2.61 11.80
C VAL A 203 15.83 -1.84 13.04
N VAL A 204 16.96 -1.15 12.93
CA VAL A 204 17.47 -0.24 13.95
C VAL A 204 17.45 1.17 13.40
N ILE A 205 16.69 2.07 14.03
CA ILE A 205 16.71 3.49 13.72
C ILE A 205 17.79 4.14 14.60
N PRO A 206 18.84 4.74 13.99
CA PRO A 206 19.92 5.36 14.76
C PRO A 206 19.41 6.48 15.67
N GLY A 207 19.92 6.55 16.90
CA GLY A 207 19.50 7.54 17.90
C GLY A 207 19.67 9.00 17.45
N GLY A 208 20.63 9.26 16.56
CA GLY A 208 20.83 10.59 15.95
C GLY A 208 19.65 11.07 15.10
N LEU A 209 18.80 10.17 14.60
CA LEU A 209 17.60 10.51 13.85
C LEU A 209 16.37 10.75 14.75
N LEU A 210 16.49 10.45 16.05
CA LEU A 210 15.35 10.42 16.98
C LEU A 210 15.20 11.69 17.80
N THR A 211 16.07 12.71 17.64
CA THR A 211 16.03 13.92 18.48
C THR A 211 14.66 14.61 18.44
N GLN A 212 14.10 14.86 17.25
CA GLN A 212 12.79 15.51 17.12
C GLN A 212 11.63 14.59 17.52
N PHE A 213 11.76 13.28 17.25
CA PHE A 213 10.82 12.28 17.73
C PHE A 213 10.73 12.29 19.27
N LEU A 214 11.86 12.31 19.97
CA LEU A 214 11.91 12.32 21.43
C LEU A 214 11.40 13.63 22.04
N ALA A 215 11.62 14.76 21.36
CA ALA A 215 11.06 16.05 21.76
C ALA A 215 9.54 16.13 21.58
N SER A 216 8.97 15.34 20.67
CA SER A 216 7.53 15.26 20.46
C SER A 216 6.83 14.57 21.63
N GLY A 217 5.72 15.12 22.12
CA GLY A 217 4.91 14.53 23.19
C GLY A 217 3.81 13.59 22.68
N PRO A 218 3.21 12.77 23.55
CA PRO A 218 2.01 12.00 23.21
C PRO A 218 0.82 12.93 22.88
N PRO A 219 -0.14 12.49 22.04
CA PRO A 219 -0.18 11.23 21.29
C PRO A 219 0.46 11.34 19.89
N LYS A 220 1.32 12.32 19.66
CA LYS A 220 1.82 12.69 18.32
C LYS A 220 2.92 11.76 17.83
N ARG A 221 3.41 10.87 18.68
CA ARG A 221 4.43 9.86 18.38
C ARG A 221 3.76 8.55 18.03
N SER A 222 3.96 8.09 16.81
CA SER A 222 3.49 6.76 16.41
C SER A 222 4.47 6.09 15.46
N LEU A 223 4.43 4.77 15.47
CA LEU A 223 5.10 3.92 14.50
C LEU A 223 4.04 3.12 13.77
N THR A 224 3.96 3.32 12.46
CA THR A 224 3.16 2.48 11.56
C THR A 224 4.12 1.62 10.76
N LEU A 225 3.88 0.32 10.75
CA LEU A 225 4.49 -0.59 9.78
C LEU A 225 3.44 -1.03 8.77
N VAL A 226 3.83 -1.09 7.51
CA VAL A 226 3.02 -1.62 6.42
C VAL A 226 3.82 -2.74 5.76
N ARG A 227 3.27 -3.95 5.77
CA ARG A 227 3.74 -5.01 4.87
C ARG A 227 3.02 -4.84 3.55
N TRP A 228 3.77 -4.83 2.46
CA TRP A 228 3.20 -4.71 1.14
C TRP A 228 3.87 -5.66 0.14
N ARG A 229 3.06 -6.10 -0.82
CA ARG A 229 3.42 -6.99 -1.92
C ARG A 229 2.92 -6.37 -3.21
N THR A 230 3.65 -6.58 -4.29
CA THR A 230 3.30 -6.07 -5.62
C THR A 230 3.45 -7.15 -6.67
N ASN A 231 2.62 -7.10 -7.70
CA ASN A 231 2.81 -7.85 -8.93
C ASN A 231 2.40 -6.99 -10.12
N LEU A 232 3.21 -6.97 -11.18
CA LEU A 232 2.89 -6.27 -12.41
C LEU A 232 2.64 -7.32 -13.50
N VAL A 233 1.41 -7.35 -14.02
CA VAL A 233 1.02 -8.26 -15.09
C VAL A 233 0.79 -7.46 -16.35
N GLY A 234 1.51 -7.80 -17.42
CA GLY A 234 1.46 -7.08 -18.68
C GLY A 234 0.87 -7.92 -19.81
N THR A 235 0.26 -7.23 -20.76
CA THR A 235 -0.01 -7.70 -22.12
C THR A 235 0.62 -6.70 -23.10
N ASN A 236 0.58 -7.00 -24.40
CA ASN A 236 1.01 -6.04 -25.42
C ASN A 236 0.15 -4.75 -25.45
N ALA A 237 -1.02 -4.74 -24.80
CA ALA A 237 -1.98 -3.64 -24.88
C ALA A 237 -2.24 -2.91 -23.56
N ALA A 238 -1.90 -3.51 -22.41
CA ALA A 238 -2.14 -2.93 -21.09
C ALA A 238 -1.29 -3.59 -20.00
N ASN A 239 -1.06 -2.85 -18.91
CA ASN A 239 -0.46 -3.33 -17.69
C ASN A 239 -1.48 -3.31 -16.54
N LEU A 240 -1.41 -4.29 -15.65
CA LEU A 240 -2.19 -4.40 -14.42
C LEU A 240 -1.22 -4.48 -13.24
N HIS A 241 -1.20 -3.44 -12.41
CA HIS A 241 -0.47 -3.43 -11.16
C HIS A 241 -1.37 -3.91 -10.02
N LEU A 242 -0.99 -5.00 -9.38
CA LEU A 242 -1.63 -5.53 -8.20
C LEU A 242 -0.79 -5.15 -6.99
N THR A 243 -1.43 -4.62 -5.95
CA THR A 243 -0.82 -4.31 -4.67
C THR A 243 -1.65 -4.92 -3.56
N SER A 244 -0.99 -5.56 -2.60
CA SER A 244 -1.62 -5.99 -1.36
C SER A 244 -0.85 -5.43 -0.19
N SER A 245 -1.55 -4.81 0.75
CA SER A 245 -0.92 -4.18 1.92
C SER A 245 -1.73 -4.41 3.18
N ILE A 246 -1.03 -4.55 4.31
CA ILE A 246 -1.60 -4.61 5.65
C ILE A 246 -0.76 -3.77 6.59
N ASP A 247 -1.41 -3.00 7.45
CA ASP A 247 -0.73 -2.12 8.39
C ASP A 247 -1.03 -2.46 9.85
N THR A 248 -0.10 -2.08 10.71
CA THR A 248 -0.28 -2.03 12.17
C THR A 248 0.34 -0.75 12.70
N THR A 249 -0.26 -0.18 13.74
CA THR A 249 0.19 1.09 14.32
C THR A 249 0.34 0.97 15.83
N PHE A 250 1.47 1.43 16.32
CA PHE A 250 1.75 1.62 17.74
C PHE A 250 1.84 3.11 18.05
N VAL A 251 1.14 3.57 19.09
CA VAL A 251 1.22 4.95 19.58
C VAL A 251 2.07 4.95 20.84
N PHE A 252 3.14 5.75 20.86
CA PHE A 252 4.01 5.85 22.03
C PHE A 252 3.32 6.67 23.13
N PRO A 253 3.53 6.30 24.40
CA PRO A 253 2.99 7.05 25.53
C PRO A 253 3.66 8.42 25.71
#